data_AF-A0A2E9QPR7-F1
#
_entry.id   AF-A0A2E9QPR7-F1
#
_cell.length_a   1.000
_cell.length_b   1.000
_cell.length_c   1.000
_cell.angle_alpha   90.00
_cell.angle_beta   90.00
_cell.angle_gamma   90.00
#
_symmetry.space_group_name_H-M   'P 1'
#
loop_
_entity.id
_entity.type
_entity.pdbx_description
1 polymer ?
#
loop_
_entity_poly.entity_id
_entity_poly.type
_entity_poly.pdbx_seq_one_letter_code
_entity_poly.pdbx_strand_id
1 'polypeptide(L)'
;MDRTHTCRGETMPRRQKKRKWRSAAAHRLQKLAGDPGTVEEAIQIVTQWLLHDVMCPPTDLEALGAKLNVMQLVEADIHTPAQLHEDGDQFYITYSSQLPFTAQRFAIARMIGKAVFHATGPHCPTKGIEFETLCDMLAAEFLMPTEHFERHVDPRVSIHNVVSLSETFETSLTATAIRYARHPFVSVFEVKGDHVVWGHGGVQKGSIQQLDIELRALVESAMESPFEAPQTFFSAKKPWFGTRVLEWTSAGPDRVLFLVRLLRREEKESSNKEASKTPTGESMEFAFLDELETG
;
A
#
# COMPACT_ATOMS: atom_id res chain seq x y z
N MET A 1 41.91 -20.76 -8.07
CA MET A 1 41.16 -20.22 -9.23
C MET A 1 39.80 -19.80 -8.73
N ASP A 2 39.71 -18.53 -8.36
CA ASP A 2 38.57 -17.95 -7.65
C ASP A 2 37.49 -17.57 -8.67
N ARG A 3 36.40 -18.34 -8.71
CA ARG A 3 35.27 -18.08 -9.62
C ARG A 3 34.39 -17.03 -8.96
N THR A 4 34.68 -15.76 -9.23
CA THR A 4 33.78 -14.65 -8.93
C THR A 4 32.49 -14.81 -9.73
N HIS A 5 31.48 -15.40 -9.10
CA HIS A 5 30.11 -15.43 -9.61
C HIS A 5 29.59 -14.00 -9.69
N THR A 6 29.71 -13.40 -10.87
CA THR A 6 29.05 -12.13 -11.18
C THR A 6 27.56 -12.41 -11.32
N CYS A 7 26.77 -12.06 -10.30
CA CYS A 7 25.31 -12.01 -10.33
C CYS A 7 24.83 -10.95 -11.34
N ARG A 8 24.99 -11.21 -12.64
CA ARG A 8 24.48 -10.36 -13.72
C ARG A 8 23.09 -10.85 -14.11
N GLY A 9 22.06 -10.11 -13.69
CA GLY A 9 20.70 -10.31 -14.20
C GLY A 9 19.58 -10.01 -13.23
N GLU A 10 19.81 -9.24 -12.15
CA GLU A 10 18.68 -8.62 -11.46
C GLU A 10 17.98 -7.70 -12.46
N THR A 11 16.71 -8.00 -12.75
CA THR A 11 15.86 -7.09 -13.50
C THR A 11 15.67 -5.87 -12.63
N MET A 12 16.52 -4.86 -12.87
CA MET A 12 16.38 -3.52 -12.28
C MET A 12 14.90 -3.13 -12.38
N PRO A 13 14.30 -2.61 -11.30
CA PRO A 13 12.92 -2.15 -11.35
C PRO A 13 12.79 -1.25 -12.57
N ARG A 14 11.85 -1.59 -13.47
CA ARG A 14 11.62 -0.82 -14.70
C ARG A 14 11.53 0.63 -14.29
N ARG A 15 12.50 1.45 -14.73
CA ARG A 15 12.54 2.87 -14.43
C ARG A 15 11.19 3.44 -14.84
N GLN A 16 10.34 3.74 -13.85
CA GLN A 16 9.01 4.26 -14.15
C GLN A 16 9.22 5.51 -14.98
N LYS A 17 8.64 5.54 -16.19
CA LYS A 17 8.76 6.72 -17.06
C LYS A 17 8.22 7.89 -16.25
N LYS A 18 9.09 8.86 -15.95
CA LYS A 18 8.70 10.08 -15.22
C LYS A 18 7.46 10.64 -15.92
N ARG A 19 6.35 10.76 -15.18
CA ARG A 19 5.14 11.38 -15.70
C ARG A 19 5.47 12.82 -16.07
N LYS A 20 5.02 13.25 -17.25
CA LYS A 20 5.13 14.65 -17.67
C LYS A 20 3.87 15.37 -17.22
N TRP A 21 3.96 16.06 -16.09
CA TRP A 21 2.91 16.92 -15.58
C TRP A 21 2.87 18.21 -16.39
N ARG A 22 1.68 18.62 -16.86
CA ARG A 22 1.52 19.75 -17.79
C ARG A 22 0.38 20.69 -17.43
N SER A 23 -0.45 20.33 -16.46
CA SER A 23 -1.59 21.16 -16.06
C SER A 23 -1.13 22.38 -15.27
N ALA A 24 -1.98 23.42 -15.28
CA ALA A 24 -1.81 24.57 -14.41
C ALA A 24 -1.81 24.17 -12.91
N ALA A 25 -2.47 23.07 -12.54
CA ALA A 25 -2.50 22.59 -11.16
C ALA A 25 -1.10 22.10 -10.73
N ALA A 26 -0.46 21.28 -11.55
CA ALA A 26 0.90 20.81 -11.27
C ALA A 26 1.90 21.97 -11.15
N HIS A 27 1.87 22.92 -12.09
CA HIS A 27 2.75 24.10 -12.04
C HIS A 27 2.52 24.94 -10.77
N ARG A 28 1.26 25.15 -10.40
CA ARG A 28 0.89 25.93 -9.21
C ARG A 28 1.32 25.24 -7.91
N LEU A 29 1.20 23.91 -7.85
CA LEU A 29 1.68 23.11 -6.72
C LEU A 29 3.20 23.15 -6.59
N GLN A 30 3.93 23.02 -7.70
CA GLN A 30 5.39 23.16 -7.69
C GLN A 30 5.82 24.55 -7.24
N LYS A 31 5.17 25.60 -7.76
CA LYS A 31 5.44 26.98 -7.33
C LYS A 31 5.17 27.18 -5.84
N LEU A 32 4.05 26.63 -5.32
CA LEU A 32 3.72 26.68 -3.90
C LEU A 32 4.86 26.06 -3.06
N ALA A 33 5.43 24.95 -3.51
CA ALA A 33 6.53 24.24 -2.86
C ALA A 33 7.93 24.86 -3.07
N GLY A 34 8.06 25.98 -3.81
CA GLY A 34 9.35 26.60 -4.10
C GLY A 34 10.14 25.96 -5.25
N ASP A 35 9.46 25.51 -6.30
CA ASP A 35 10.03 24.94 -7.54
C ASP A 35 10.91 23.67 -7.35
N PRO A 36 10.37 22.61 -6.71
CA PRO A 36 11.07 21.34 -6.58
C PRO A 36 11.24 20.63 -7.93
N GLY A 37 12.19 19.71 -8.00
CA GLY A 37 12.53 19.01 -9.25
C GLY A 37 11.41 18.09 -9.76
N THR A 38 10.46 17.72 -8.90
CA THR A 38 9.31 16.87 -9.23
C THR A 38 8.03 17.29 -8.52
N VAL A 39 6.88 16.84 -9.02
CA VAL A 39 5.57 17.08 -8.39
C VAL A 39 5.41 16.27 -7.12
N GLU A 40 5.96 15.06 -7.08
CA GLU A 40 5.96 14.20 -5.90
C GLU A 40 6.69 14.87 -4.72
N GLU A 41 7.84 15.49 -4.99
CA GLU A 41 8.59 16.29 -4.02
C GLU A 41 7.81 17.55 -3.59
N ALA A 42 7.11 18.22 -4.52
CA ALA A 42 6.23 19.34 -4.19
C ALA A 42 5.13 18.96 -3.19
N ILE A 43 4.52 17.79 -3.40
CA ILE A 43 3.48 17.25 -2.53
C ILE A 43 4.03 16.97 -1.14
N GLN A 44 5.23 16.37 -1.04
CA GLN A 44 5.88 16.10 0.24
C GLN A 44 6.16 17.40 1.00
N ILE A 45 6.73 18.41 0.34
CA ILE A 45 7.05 19.71 0.95
C ILE A 45 5.79 20.41 1.47
N VAL A 46 4.76 20.54 0.62
CA VAL A 46 3.49 21.19 1.00
C VAL A 46 2.81 20.42 2.14
N THR A 47 2.82 19.10 2.08
CA THR A 47 2.26 18.24 3.14
C THR A 47 3.01 18.43 4.46
N GLN A 48 4.34 18.46 4.44
CA GLN A 48 5.16 18.66 5.64
C GLN A 48 4.86 20.00 6.31
N TRP A 49 4.72 21.09 5.52
CA TRP A 49 4.34 22.40 6.06
C TRP A 49 2.95 22.40 6.69
N LEU A 50 1.98 21.79 6.02
CA LEU A 50 0.61 21.71 6.52
C LEU A 50 0.51 20.82 7.76
N LEU A 51 1.29 19.75 7.85
CA LEU A 51 1.29 18.83 8.98
C LEU A 51 2.14 19.28 10.18
N HIS A 52 2.87 20.40 10.08
CA HIS A 52 3.58 20.95 11.23
C HIS A 52 2.61 21.16 12.40
N ASP A 53 2.87 20.66 13.61
CA ASP A 53 1.95 20.72 14.76
C ASP A 53 0.59 20.01 14.58
N VAL A 54 0.43 19.16 13.57
CA VAL A 54 -0.75 18.28 13.40
C VAL A 54 -0.38 16.88 13.88
N MET A 55 -1.24 16.27 14.70
CA MET A 55 -1.05 14.90 15.18
C MET A 55 -1.05 13.91 14.01
N CYS A 56 -0.04 13.02 13.96
CA CYS A 56 0.08 11.94 12.98
C CYS A 56 1.09 10.88 13.46
N PRO A 57 0.76 9.56 13.49
CA PRO A 57 -0.47 8.91 13.01
C PRO A 57 -1.51 8.56 14.10
N PRO A 58 -2.81 8.34 13.75
CA PRO A 58 -3.42 8.70 12.47
C PRO A 58 -3.48 10.22 12.30
N THR A 59 -3.52 10.70 11.06
CA THR A 59 -3.58 12.15 10.79
C THR A 59 -4.88 12.75 11.30
N ASP A 60 -4.78 13.81 12.10
CA ASP A 60 -5.93 14.64 12.48
C ASP A 60 -6.36 15.52 11.30
N LEU A 61 -7.40 15.07 10.59
CA LEU A 61 -7.91 15.74 9.40
C LEU A 61 -8.67 17.03 9.72
N GLU A 62 -9.21 17.19 10.92
CA GLU A 62 -9.87 18.43 11.35
C GLU A 62 -8.83 19.52 11.58
N ALA A 63 -7.78 19.21 12.35
CA ALA A 63 -6.66 20.15 12.57
C ALA A 63 -5.95 20.51 11.26
N LEU A 64 -5.74 19.53 10.37
CA LEU A 64 -5.19 19.78 9.03
C LEU A 64 -6.11 20.67 8.19
N GLY A 65 -7.42 20.38 8.17
CA GLY A 65 -8.42 21.16 7.43
C GLY A 65 -8.52 22.61 7.92
N ALA A 66 -8.48 22.83 9.24
CA ALA A 66 -8.57 24.14 9.85
C ALA A 66 -7.47 25.09 9.36
N LYS A 67 -6.26 24.59 9.08
CA LYS A 67 -5.16 25.37 8.49
C LYS A 67 -5.44 25.91 7.09
N LEU A 68 -6.43 25.35 6.41
CA LEU A 68 -6.90 25.73 5.08
C LEU A 68 -8.29 26.36 5.12
N ASN A 69 -8.71 26.90 6.28
CA ASN A 69 -10.04 27.46 6.52
C ASN A 69 -11.20 26.48 6.28
N VAL A 70 -10.96 25.16 6.40
CA VAL A 70 -12.05 24.18 6.47
C VAL A 70 -12.62 24.20 7.88
N MET A 71 -13.80 24.77 8.04
CA MET A 71 -14.41 25.05 9.34
C MET A 71 -15.18 23.86 9.92
N GLN A 72 -15.66 22.95 9.06
CA GLN A 72 -16.46 21.81 9.51
C GLN A 72 -16.32 20.62 8.57
N LEU A 73 -16.33 19.43 9.18
CA LEU A 73 -16.58 18.16 8.51
C LEU A 73 -17.99 17.70 8.89
N VAL A 74 -18.85 17.51 7.89
CA VAL A 74 -20.27 17.20 8.09
C VAL A 74 -20.57 15.85 7.45
N GLU A 75 -21.01 14.90 8.27
CA GLU A 75 -21.54 13.64 7.76
C GLU A 75 -22.93 13.89 7.14
N ALA A 76 -23.16 13.41 5.93
CA ALA A 76 -24.41 13.60 5.21
C ALA A 76 -24.78 12.39 4.35
N ASP A 77 -26.07 12.21 4.10
CA ASP A 77 -26.57 11.20 3.15
C ASP A 77 -26.46 11.74 1.72
N ILE A 78 -25.26 11.61 1.14
CA ILE A 78 -24.94 12.06 -0.21
C ILE A 78 -24.47 10.88 -1.07
N HIS A 79 -24.83 10.92 -2.36
CA HIS A 79 -24.45 9.89 -3.33
C HIS A 79 -22.98 9.94 -3.76
N THR A 80 -22.30 11.06 -3.51
CA THR A 80 -20.87 11.24 -3.80
C THR A 80 -20.04 11.02 -2.54
N PRO A 81 -18.79 10.50 -2.63
CA PRO A 81 -17.97 10.24 -1.46
C PRO A 81 -17.78 11.43 -0.51
N ALA A 82 -17.48 12.61 -1.07
CA ALA A 82 -17.39 13.87 -0.36
C ALA A 82 -17.55 15.05 -1.32
N GLN A 83 -17.90 16.21 -0.78
CA GLN A 83 -18.00 17.48 -1.50
C GLN A 83 -17.37 18.58 -0.66
N LEU A 84 -16.73 19.54 -1.32
CA LEU A 84 -16.20 20.76 -0.74
C LEU A 84 -17.15 21.89 -1.09
N HIS A 85 -17.67 22.57 -0.07
CA HIS A 85 -18.54 23.75 -0.20
C HIS A 85 -17.76 24.99 0.18
N GLU A 86 -18.03 26.09 -0.52
CA GLU A 86 -17.44 27.40 -0.26
C GLU A 86 -18.48 28.33 0.36
N ASP A 87 -18.06 29.09 1.37
CA ASP A 87 -18.84 30.17 1.99
C ASP A 87 -17.92 31.36 2.28
N GLY A 88 -17.79 32.25 1.30
CA GLY A 88 -16.79 33.31 1.34
C GLY A 88 -15.36 32.73 1.33
N ASP A 89 -14.58 33.04 2.37
CA ASP A 89 -13.20 32.56 2.55
C ASP A 89 -13.11 31.26 3.36
N GLN A 90 -14.25 30.68 3.72
CA GLN A 90 -14.36 29.46 4.52
C GLN A 90 -14.83 28.29 3.66
N PHE A 91 -14.46 27.08 4.10
CA PHE A 91 -14.86 25.84 3.46
C PHE A 91 -15.56 24.91 4.44
N TYR A 92 -16.48 24.11 3.90
CA TYR A 92 -17.12 23.01 4.63
C TYR A 92 -17.02 21.74 3.79
N ILE A 93 -16.70 20.62 4.42
CA ILE A 93 -16.63 19.32 3.74
C ILE A 93 -17.82 18.48 4.17
N THR A 94 -18.68 18.10 3.23
CA THR A 94 -19.70 17.07 3.49
C THR A 94 -19.19 15.71 2.98
N TYR A 95 -19.33 14.64 3.76
CA TYR A 95 -18.91 13.29 3.36
C TYR A 95 -20.01 12.25 3.58
N SER A 96 -19.97 11.18 2.78
CA SER A 96 -21.00 10.13 2.80
C SER A 96 -20.81 9.17 3.97
N SER A 97 -21.85 9.01 4.80
CA SER A 97 -21.92 8.03 5.88
C SER A 97 -21.92 6.57 5.41
N GLN A 98 -22.30 6.35 4.15
CA GLN A 98 -22.44 5.01 3.57
C GLN A 98 -21.10 4.35 3.23
N LEU A 99 -20.00 5.12 3.24
CA LEU A 99 -18.67 4.61 2.97
C LEU A 99 -18.05 3.98 4.21
N PRO A 100 -17.21 2.94 4.07
CA PRO A 100 -16.36 2.49 5.16
C PRO A 100 -15.48 3.61 5.70
N PHE A 101 -15.20 3.61 7.00
CA PHE A 101 -14.44 4.67 7.70
C PHE A 101 -13.13 5.07 6.99
N THR A 102 -12.31 4.10 6.56
CA THR A 102 -11.05 4.39 5.85
C THR A 102 -11.26 5.06 4.48
N ALA A 103 -12.38 4.79 3.80
CA ALA A 103 -12.77 5.45 2.56
C ALA A 103 -13.31 6.86 2.82
N GLN A 104 -14.04 7.07 3.93
CA GLN A 104 -14.46 8.41 4.37
C GLN A 104 -13.23 9.29 4.64
N ARG A 105 -12.25 8.80 5.42
CA ARG A 105 -10.98 9.50 5.69
C ARG A 105 -10.26 9.91 4.41
N PHE A 106 -10.16 9.02 3.43
CA PHE A 106 -9.56 9.34 2.13
C PHE A 106 -10.36 10.39 1.35
N ALA A 107 -11.69 10.30 1.33
CA ALA A 107 -12.54 11.28 0.67
C ALA A 107 -12.40 12.67 1.29
N ILE A 108 -12.36 12.77 2.63
CA ILE A 108 -12.11 14.02 3.37
C ILE A 108 -10.72 14.55 3.02
N ALA A 109 -9.67 13.74 3.13
CA ALA A 109 -8.30 14.14 2.80
C ALA A 109 -8.16 14.63 1.34
N ARG A 110 -8.90 14.03 0.40
CA ARG A 110 -8.96 14.49 -0.99
C ARG A 110 -9.61 15.87 -1.10
N MET A 111 -10.68 16.14 -0.35
CA MET A 111 -11.31 17.48 -0.32
C MET A 111 -10.39 18.52 0.32
N ILE A 112 -9.65 18.17 1.37
CA ILE A 112 -8.57 19.01 1.92
C ILE A 112 -7.51 19.30 0.84
N GLY A 113 -7.15 18.29 0.04
CA GLY A 113 -6.26 18.45 -1.13
C GLY A 113 -6.80 19.45 -2.16
N LYS A 114 -8.13 19.50 -2.37
CA LYS A 114 -8.76 20.55 -3.19
C LYS A 114 -8.62 21.92 -2.53
N ALA A 115 -8.89 22.04 -1.22
CA ALA A 115 -8.77 23.29 -0.48
C ALA A 115 -7.35 23.90 -0.57
N VAL A 116 -6.29 23.08 -0.63
CA VAL A 116 -4.92 23.54 -0.92
C VAL A 116 -4.87 24.36 -2.20
N PHE A 117 -5.49 23.90 -3.28
CA PHE A 117 -5.50 24.63 -4.54
C PHE A 117 -6.35 25.90 -4.46
N HIS A 118 -7.48 25.88 -3.77
CA HIS A 118 -8.29 27.09 -3.56
C HIS A 118 -7.51 28.18 -2.78
N ALA A 119 -6.76 27.79 -1.75
CA ALA A 119 -5.93 28.70 -0.96
C ALA A 119 -4.82 29.40 -1.77
N THR A 120 -4.45 28.89 -2.95
CA THR A 120 -3.46 29.55 -3.81
C THR A 120 -4.02 30.75 -4.59
N GLY A 121 -5.31 31.05 -4.48
CA GLY A 121 -5.94 32.27 -5.02
C GLY A 121 -6.76 32.05 -6.31
N PRO A 122 -7.15 33.15 -6.99
CA PRO A 122 -8.12 33.12 -8.07
C PRO A 122 -7.63 32.30 -9.28
N HIS A 123 -8.59 31.80 -10.05
CA HIS A 123 -8.36 30.92 -11.21
C HIS A 123 -7.59 29.65 -10.87
N CYS A 124 -7.73 29.16 -9.63
CA CYS A 124 -7.25 27.83 -9.26
C CYS A 124 -7.97 26.78 -10.13
N PRO A 125 -7.27 25.74 -10.61
CA PRO A 125 -7.92 24.64 -11.32
C PRO A 125 -8.86 23.90 -10.37
N THR A 126 -10.12 23.71 -10.79
CA THR A 126 -11.14 23.03 -9.99
C THR A 126 -11.56 21.68 -10.55
N LYS A 127 -11.08 21.33 -11.76
CA LYS A 127 -11.47 20.12 -12.49
C LYS A 127 -10.36 19.64 -13.42
N GLY A 128 -10.48 18.37 -13.82
CA GLY A 128 -9.60 17.71 -14.78
C GLY A 128 -8.88 16.51 -14.19
N ILE A 129 -8.56 15.54 -15.04
CA ILE A 129 -7.97 14.26 -14.62
C ILE A 129 -6.65 14.48 -13.86
N GLU A 130 -5.79 15.38 -14.35
CA GLU A 130 -4.51 15.67 -13.70
C GLU A 130 -4.72 16.32 -12.32
N PHE A 131 -5.65 17.28 -12.20
CA PHE A 131 -6.00 17.93 -10.94
C PHE A 131 -6.53 16.93 -9.91
N GLU A 132 -7.48 16.08 -10.32
CA GLU A 132 -8.05 15.05 -9.47
C GLU A 132 -6.99 14.03 -9.03
N THR A 133 -6.05 13.69 -9.90
CA THR A 133 -4.89 12.84 -9.56
C THR A 133 -3.98 13.50 -8.53
N LEU A 134 -3.72 14.80 -8.64
CA LEU A 134 -2.91 15.54 -7.66
C LEU A 134 -3.61 15.58 -6.29
N CYS A 135 -4.93 15.74 -6.26
CA CYS A 135 -5.72 15.67 -5.02
C CYS A 135 -5.62 14.29 -4.38
N ASP A 136 -5.65 13.21 -5.18
CA ASP A 136 -5.44 11.84 -4.67
C ASP A 136 -4.03 11.63 -4.11
N MET A 137 -3.01 12.20 -4.77
CA MET A 137 -1.63 12.11 -4.29
C MET A 137 -1.43 12.91 -2.99
N LEU A 138 -2.02 14.10 -2.87
CA LEU A 138 -2.04 14.88 -1.63
C LEU A 138 -2.78 14.12 -0.52
N ALA A 139 -3.96 13.57 -0.80
CA ALA A 139 -4.71 12.78 0.18
C ALA A 139 -3.91 11.59 0.72
N ALA A 140 -3.23 10.86 -0.18
CA ALA A 140 -2.36 9.76 0.20
C ALA A 140 -1.16 10.23 1.04
N GLU A 141 -0.58 11.39 0.73
CA GLU A 141 0.51 11.97 1.50
C GLU A 141 0.05 12.51 2.86
N PHE A 142 -1.13 13.13 2.96
CA PHE A 142 -1.71 13.59 4.22
C PHE A 142 -1.99 12.42 5.17
N LEU A 143 -2.55 11.33 4.65
CA LEU A 143 -2.92 10.17 5.46
C LEU A 143 -1.72 9.27 5.81
N MET A 144 -0.70 9.22 4.97
CA MET A 144 0.51 8.42 5.22
C MET A 144 1.77 9.21 4.83
N PRO A 145 2.15 10.27 5.59
CA PRO A 145 3.27 11.14 5.23
C PRO A 145 4.56 10.34 5.11
N THR A 146 5.38 10.60 4.09
CA THR A 146 6.55 9.77 3.74
C THR A 146 7.47 9.58 4.95
N GLU A 147 7.82 10.68 5.60
CA GLU A 147 8.70 10.71 6.75
C GLU A 147 8.15 9.92 7.94
N HIS A 148 6.85 10.04 8.23
CA HIS A 148 6.22 9.30 9.32
C HIS A 148 6.06 7.83 8.96
N PHE A 149 5.64 7.51 7.74
CA PHE A 149 5.47 6.15 7.25
C PHE A 149 6.78 5.38 7.35
N GLU A 150 7.87 5.94 6.83
CA GLU A 150 9.19 5.28 6.83
C GLU A 150 9.71 4.99 8.25
N ARG A 151 9.40 5.83 9.25
CA ARG A 151 9.75 5.58 10.66
C ARG A 151 9.02 4.39 11.27
N HIS A 152 7.83 4.06 10.77
CA HIS A 152 7.02 2.95 11.27
C HIS A 152 7.23 1.66 10.48
N VAL A 153 7.92 1.70 9.34
CA VAL A 153 8.19 0.50 8.55
C VAL A 153 9.25 -0.35 9.26
N ASP A 154 8.87 -1.57 9.62
CA ASP A 154 9.83 -2.58 10.09
C ASP A 154 10.82 -2.93 8.94
N PRO A 155 12.13 -2.98 9.22
CA PRO A 155 13.15 -3.40 8.25
C PRO A 155 12.91 -4.78 7.59
N ARG A 156 12.17 -5.67 8.25
CA ARG A 156 11.75 -6.99 7.76
C ARG A 156 10.45 -6.85 7.00
N VAL A 157 10.54 -6.80 5.68
CA VAL A 157 9.38 -6.75 4.78
C VAL A 157 8.46 -7.95 5.04
N SER A 158 7.19 -7.70 5.39
CA SER A 158 6.16 -8.72 5.57
C SER A 158 4.76 -8.18 5.24
N ILE A 159 3.81 -9.07 4.95
CA ILE A 159 2.39 -8.69 4.77
C ILE A 159 1.77 -8.22 6.09
N HIS A 160 2.20 -8.77 7.21
CA HIS A 160 1.74 -8.36 8.55
C HIS A 160 2.07 -6.88 8.83
N ASN A 161 3.22 -6.40 8.38
CA ASN A 161 3.56 -4.98 8.50
C ASN A 161 2.59 -4.09 7.72
N VAL A 162 2.16 -4.53 6.53
CA VAL A 162 1.18 -3.77 5.73
C VAL A 162 -0.15 -3.66 6.48
N VAL A 163 -0.59 -4.75 7.13
CA VAL A 163 -1.79 -4.76 7.97
C VAL A 163 -1.62 -3.81 9.17
N SER A 164 -0.53 -3.97 9.94
CA SER A 164 -0.22 -3.15 11.12
C SER A 164 -0.09 -1.65 10.78
N LEU A 165 0.52 -1.31 9.64
CA LEU A 165 0.59 0.07 9.14
C LEU A 165 -0.79 0.59 8.72
N SER A 166 -1.64 -0.25 8.13
CA SER A 166 -2.99 0.16 7.72
C SER A 166 -3.85 0.54 8.94
N GLU A 167 -3.69 -0.19 10.04
CA GLU A 167 -4.32 0.10 11.33
C GLU A 167 -3.73 1.38 11.94
N THR A 168 -2.39 1.48 12.00
CA THR A 168 -1.68 2.64 12.58
C THR A 168 -2.06 3.96 11.92
N PHE A 169 -2.16 3.98 10.58
CA PHE A 169 -2.50 5.18 9.81
C PHE A 169 -4.01 5.33 9.55
N GLU A 170 -4.84 4.38 10.01
CA GLU A 170 -6.27 4.30 9.72
C GLU A 170 -6.59 4.43 8.22
N THR A 171 -5.88 3.66 7.40
CA THR A 171 -6.04 3.65 5.94
C THR A 171 -6.51 2.28 5.45
N SER A 172 -7.02 2.23 4.22
CA SER A 172 -7.38 0.94 3.63
C SER A 172 -6.12 0.12 3.36
N LEU A 173 -6.21 -1.20 3.55
CA LEU A 173 -5.10 -2.11 3.31
C LEU A 173 -4.51 -1.95 1.90
N THR A 174 -5.36 -1.75 0.88
CA THR A 174 -4.93 -1.46 -0.50
C THR A 174 -4.09 -0.19 -0.59
N ALA A 175 -4.50 0.91 0.05
CA ALA A 175 -3.77 2.18 0.00
C ALA A 175 -2.40 2.06 0.70
N THR A 176 -2.38 1.41 1.87
CA THR A 176 -1.14 1.12 2.62
C THR A 176 -0.21 0.25 1.81
N ALA A 177 -0.73 -0.78 1.14
CA ALA A 177 0.03 -1.69 0.29
C ALA A 177 0.67 -0.97 -0.90
N ILE A 178 -0.07 -0.06 -1.56
CA ILE A 178 0.47 0.79 -2.64
C ILE A 178 1.60 1.68 -2.12
N ARG A 179 1.47 2.23 -0.92
CA ARG A 179 2.51 3.03 -0.26
C ARG A 179 3.75 2.18 0.04
N TYR A 180 3.52 1.02 0.64
CA TYR A 180 4.56 0.06 1.02
C TYR A 180 5.31 -0.50 -0.20
N ALA A 181 4.65 -0.61 -1.35
CA ALA A 181 5.29 -1.07 -2.59
C ALA A 181 6.43 -0.17 -3.09
N ARG A 182 6.62 1.03 -2.52
CA ARG A 182 7.79 1.88 -2.77
C ARG A 182 9.10 1.29 -2.24
N HIS A 183 9.03 0.31 -1.32
CA HIS A 183 10.22 -0.36 -0.83
C HIS A 183 10.93 -1.14 -1.96
N PRO A 184 12.26 -1.00 -2.09
CA PRO A 184 13.01 -1.74 -3.09
C PRO A 184 12.81 -3.25 -2.99
N PHE A 185 12.79 -3.92 -4.14
CA PHE A 185 12.72 -5.38 -4.25
C PHE A 185 11.44 -6.05 -3.72
N VAL A 186 10.38 -5.26 -3.51
CA VAL A 186 9.05 -5.76 -3.17
C VAL A 186 8.16 -5.69 -4.42
N SER A 187 7.36 -6.73 -4.65
CA SER A 187 6.21 -6.67 -5.54
C SER A 187 4.95 -6.84 -4.71
N VAL A 188 3.97 -5.97 -4.92
CA VAL A 188 2.71 -5.99 -4.18
C VAL A 188 1.60 -5.91 -5.20
N PHE A 189 0.60 -6.77 -5.08
CA PHE A 189 -0.51 -6.80 -6.01
C PHE A 189 -1.75 -7.35 -5.34
N GLU A 190 -2.89 -7.04 -5.92
CA GLU A 190 -4.17 -7.46 -5.37
C GLU A 190 -4.98 -8.17 -6.43
N VAL A 191 -5.59 -9.28 -6.05
CA VAL A 191 -6.39 -10.13 -6.91
C VAL A 191 -7.85 -10.08 -6.48
N LYS A 192 -8.74 -10.02 -7.45
CA LYS A 192 -10.19 -10.19 -7.29
C LYS A 192 -10.69 -11.21 -8.31
N GLY A 193 -11.17 -12.35 -7.85
CA GLY A 193 -11.51 -13.47 -8.72
C GLY A 193 -10.28 -13.94 -9.52
N ASP A 194 -10.41 -13.94 -10.85
CA ASP A 194 -9.36 -14.37 -11.80
C ASP A 194 -8.51 -13.21 -12.36
N HIS A 195 -8.60 -12.02 -11.75
CA HIS A 195 -7.92 -10.82 -12.23
C HIS A 195 -7.08 -10.13 -11.15
N VAL A 196 -5.84 -9.79 -11.51
CA VAL A 196 -5.04 -8.80 -10.79
C VAL A 196 -5.65 -7.42 -11.03
N VAL A 197 -6.21 -6.81 -9.98
CA VAL A 197 -6.89 -5.50 -10.04
C VAL A 197 -5.88 -4.36 -10.21
N TRP A 198 -4.75 -4.50 -9.51
CA TRP A 198 -3.59 -3.62 -9.59
C TRP A 198 -2.34 -4.38 -9.15
N GLY A 199 -1.17 -3.92 -9.59
CA GLY A 199 0.10 -4.50 -9.20
C GLY A 199 1.25 -3.50 -9.29
N HIS A 200 2.25 -3.71 -8.45
CA HIS A 200 3.52 -3.00 -8.42
C HIS A 200 4.68 -4.00 -8.48
N GLY A 201 5.79 -3.57 -9.09
CA GLY A 201 6.99 -4.41 -9.23
C GLY A 201 6.86 -5.34 -10.43
N GLY A 202 7.06 -6.64 -10.21
CA GLY A 202 7.06 -7.63 -11.28
C GLY A 202 5.67 -8.10 -11.72
N VAL A 203 4.62 -7.81 -10.97
CA VAL A 203 3.23 -8.19 -11.30
C VAL A 203 2.48 -6.99 -11.90
N GLN A 204 1.75 -7.22 -12.98
CA GLN A 204 0.94 -6.20 -13.67
C GLN A 204 -0.55 -6.53 -13.57
N LYS A 205 -1.38 -5.49 -13.72
CA LYS A 205 -2.83 -5.63 -13.84
C LYS A 205 -3.18 -6.49 -15.05
N GLY A 206 -4.09 -7.46 -14.89
CA GLY A 206 -4.47 -8.39 -15.95
C GLY A 206 -5.07 -9.68 -15.41
N SER A 207 -5.28 -10.66 -16.27
CA SER A 207 -5.73 -12.00 -15.85
C SER A 207 -4.62 -12.73 -15.10
N ILE A 208 -4.95 -13.49 -14.05
CA ILE A 208 -3.98 -14.32 -13.32
C ILE A 208 -3.34 -15.40 -14.22
N GLN A 209 -3.97 -15.73 -15.35
CA GLN A 209 -3.43 -16.65 -16.35
C GLN A 209 -2.17 -16.12 -17.05
N GLN A 210 -1.89 -14.81 -16.93
CA GLN A 210 -0.66 -14.19 -17.45
C GLN A 210 0.51 -14.24 -16.45
N LEU A 211 0.28 -14.71 -15.22
CA LEU A 211 1.34 -14.90 -14.23
C LEU A 211 2.21 -16.11 -14.61
N ASP A 212 3.41 -16.16 -14.04
CA ASP A 212 4.24 -17.37 -14.08
C ASP A 212 3.46 -18.57 -13.51
N ILE A 213 3.67 -19.77 -14.06
CA ILE A 213 2.90 -20.97 -13.71
C ILE A 213 2.98 -21.27 -12.21
N GLU A 214 4.14 -21.10 -11.58
CA GLU A 214 4.32 -21.35 -10.15
C GLU A 214 3.58 -20.29 -9.32
N LEU A 215 3.74 -19.01 -9.67
CA LEU A 215 3.06 -17.92 -8.97
C LEU A 215 1.53 -18.02 -9.12
N ARG A 216 1.04 -18.39 -10.31
CA ARG A 216 -0.39 -18.58 -10.58
C ARG A 216 -0.98 -19.66 -9.68
N ALA A 217 -0.34 -20.83 -9.60
CA ALA A 217 -0.83 -21.94 -8.78
C ALA A 217 -0.90 -21.55 -7.29
N LEU A 218 0.09 -20.79 -6.79
CA LEU A 218 0.07 -20.29 -5.42
C LEU A 218 -1.01 -19.24 -5.19
N VAL A 219 -1.24 -18.34 -6.15
CA VAL A 219 -2.33 -17.36 -6.10
C VAL A 219 -3.69 -18.07 -6.11
N GLU A 220 -3.90 -19.05 -6.99
CA GLU A 220 -5.13 -19.84 -7.05
C GLU A 220 -5.40 -20.56 -5.73
N SER A 221 -4.39 -21.23 -5.16
CA SER A 221 -4.50 -21.87 -3.84
C SER A 221 -4.80 -20.89 -2.71
N ALA A 222 -4.14 -19.73 -2.68
CA ALA A 222 -4.40 -18.69 -1.67
C ALA A 222 -5.79 -18.07 -1.81
N MET A 223 -6.34 -17.97 -3.03
CA MET A 223 -7.69 -17.47 -3.26
C MET A 223 -8.76 -18.47 -2.80
N GLU A 224 -8.49 -19.78 -2.83
CA GLU A 224 -9.39 -20.81 -2.30
C GLU A 224 -9.45 -20.83 -0.77
N SER A 225 -8.37 -20.40 -0.09
CA SER A 225 -8.27 -20.38 1.37
C SER A 225 -7.48 -19.17 1.88
N PRO A 226 -8.06 -17.96 1.81
CA PRO A 226 -7.34 -16.70 2.09
C PRO A 226 -6.92 -16.52 3.56
N PHE A 227 -7.33 -17.42 4.45
CA PHE A 227 -7.04 -17.39 5.88
C PHE A 227 -5.99 -18.42 6.31
N GLU A 228 -5.58 -19.34 5.44
CA GLU A 228 -4.62 -20.40 5.78
C GLU A 228 -3.19 -19.99 5.40
N ALA A 229 -2.23 -20.29 6.30
CA ALA A 229 -0.78 -20.15 6.18
C ALA A 229 -0.29 -18.92 5.37
N PRO A 230 -0.02 -17.75 6.01
CA PRO A 230 0.17 -16.48 5.31
C PRO A 230 1.47 -16.36 4.49
N GLN A 231 2.28 -17.43 4.39
CA GLN A 231 3.54 -17.42 3.66
C GLN A 231 3.85 -18.76 2.98
N THR A 232 4.43 -18.68 1.79
CA THR A 232 4.98 -19.83 1.06
C THR A 232 6.25 -19.42 0.32
N PHE A 233 7.11 -20.41 0.04
CA PHE A 233 8.39 -20.20 -0.64
C PHE A 233 8.33 -20.77 -2.06
N PHE A 234 8.85 -20.03 -3.03
CA PHE A 234 8.92 -20.51 -4.40
C PHE A 234 10.19 -20.03 -5.11
N SER A 235 10.56 -20.73 -6.18
CA SER A 235 11.79 -20.47 -6.93
C SER A 235 11.44 -20.08 -8.36
N ALA A 236 11.08 -18.81 -8.53
CA ALA A 236 10.70 -18.31 -9.85
C ALA A 236 11.85 -18.39 -10.86
N LYS A 237 11.50 -18.78 -12.10
CA LYS A 237 12.39 -18.66 -13.25
C LYS A 237 12.49 -17.20 -13.70
N LYS A 238 13.30 -16.93 -14.73
CA LYS A 238 13.46 -15.58 -15.33
C LYS A 238 12.08 -14.91 -15.52
N PRO A 239 11.92 -13.60 -15.22
CA PRO A 239 12.95 -12.65 -14.78
C PRO A 239 13.22 -12.58 -13.26
N TRP A 240 12.57 -13.40 -12.44
CA TRP A 240 12.49 -13.26 -10.98
C TRP A 240 13.48 -14.17 -10.22
N PHE A 241 14.71 -14.26 -10.70
CA PHE A 241 15.71 -15.17 -10.12
C PHE A 241 15.80 -15.10 -8.59
N GLY A 242 16.04 -16.26 -7.97
CA GLY A 242 16.24 -16.41 -6.54
C GLY A 242 15.05 -17.06 -5.83
N THR A 243 15.26 -17.42 -4.57
CA THR A 243 14.18 -17.90 -3.70
C THR A 243 13.33 -16.69 -3.29
N ARG A 244 12.03 -16.78 -3.49
CA ARG A 244 11.06 -15.74 -3.18
C ARG A 244 10.15 -16.21 -2.05
N VAL A 245 9.68 -15.26 -1.26
CA VAL A 245 8.60 -15.46 -0.30
C VAL A 245 7.37 -14.78 -0.87
N LEU A 246 6.28 -15.53 -0.99
CA LEU A 246 4.94 -15.00 -1.26
C LEU A 246 4.18 -15.00 0.07
N GLU A 247 3.70 -13.83 0.45
CA GLU A 247 2.86 -13.64 1.63
C GLU A 247 1.51 -13.07 1.19
N TRP A 248 0.41 -13.41 1.89
CA TRP A 248 -0.92 -12.88 1.53
C TRP A 248 -1.82 -12.65 2.74
N THR A 249 -2.85 -11.85 2.52
CA THR A 249 -3.92 -11.59 3.48
C THR A 249 -5.21 -11.19 2.76
N SER A 250 -6.37 -11.41 3.38
CA SER A 250 -7.65 -10.94 2.85
C SER A 250 -7.70 -9.42 2.85
N ALA A 251 -8.15 -8.84 1.72
CA ALA A 251 -8.40 -7.41 1.54
C ALA A 251 -9.92 -7.11 1.38
N GLY A 252 -10.77 -8.10 1.66
CA GLY A 252 -12.22 -8.04 1.52
C GLY A 252 -12.81 -9.39 1.09
N PRO A 253 -14.15 -9.47 0.91
CA PRO A 253 -14.85 -10.73 0.66
C PRO A 253 -14.29 -11.56 -0.51
N ASP A 254 -13.94 -10.89 -1.62
CA ASP A 254 -13.42 -11.56 -2.83
C ASP A 254 -12.04 -11.02 -3.24
N ARG A 255 -11.30 -10.43 -2.29
CA ARG A 255 -10.06 -9.72 -2.58
C ARG A 255 -8.94 -10.25 -1.70
N VAL A 256 -7.81 -10.56 -2.31
CA VAL A 256 -6.61 -11.00 -1.59
C VAL A 256 -5.45 -10.10 -2.00
N LEU A 257 -4.74 -9.59 -0.99
CA LEU A 257 -3.53 -8.82 -1.17
C LEU A 257 -2.33 -9.75 -1.06
N PHE A 258 -1.42 -9.66 -2.03
CA PHE A 258 -0.20 -10.44 -2.09
C PHE A 258 1.03 -9.54 -2.00
N LEU A 259 2.05 -10.03 -1.30
CA LEU A 259 3.38 -9.45 -1.23
C LEU A 259 4.40 -10.50 -1.65
N VAL A 260 5.27 -10.15 -2.59
CA VAL A 260 6.40 -10.98 -3.01
C VAL A 260 7.69 -10.24 -2.72
N ARG A 261 8.61 -10.90 -2.04
CA ARG A 261 9.96 -10.39 -1.75
C ARG A 261 11.04 -11.41 -2.05
N LEU A 262 12.27 -10.93 -2.25
CA LEU A 262 13.44 -11.79 -2.31
C LEU A 262 13.79 -12.30 -0.91
N LEU A 263 14.00 -13.61 -0.77
CA LEU A 263 14.54 -14.19 0.45
C LEU A 263 16.00 -13.76 0.60
N ARG A 264 16.33 -13.07 1.69
CA ARG A 264 17.73 -12.67 1.96
C ARG A 264 18.56 -13.91 2.30
N ARG A 265 19.86 -13.84 2.01
CA ARG A 265 20.80 -14.94 2.27
C ARG A 265 20.80 -15.36 3.75
N GLU A 266 20.73 -14.40 4.66
CA GLU A 266 20.70 -14.62 6.11
C GLU A 266 19.44 -15.38 6.57
N GLU A 267 18.28 -15.07 5.98
CA GLU A 267 17.02 -15.78 6.23
C GLU A 267 17.12 -17.23 5.73
N LYS A 268 17.75 -17.43 4.57
CA LYS A 268 17.95 -18.76 3.97
C LYS A 268 18.78 -19.69 4.87
N GLU A 269 19.79 -19.17 5.54
CA GLU A 269 20.60 -19.93 6.50
C GLU A 269 19.82 -20.30 7.76
N SER A 270 18.89 -19.43 8.20
CA SER A 270 18.03 -19.68 9.35
C SER A 270 16.95 -20.72 9.04
N SER A 271 16.29 -20.63 7.88
CA SER A 271 15.29 -21.61 7.43
C SER A 271 15.89 -23.00 7.22
N ASN A 272 17.13 -23.09 6.71
CA ASN A 272 17.82 -24.38 6.58
C ASN A 272 18.13 -25.02 7.94
N LYS A 273 18.46 -24.21 8.96
CA LYS A 273 18.68 -24.71 10.33
C LYS A 273 17.39 -25.23 10.95
N GLU A 274 16.25 -24.54 10.76
CA GLU A 274 14.95 -25.03 11.23
C GLU A 274 14.53 -26.32 10.52
N ALA A 275 14.66 -26.41 9.20
CA ALA A 275 14.37 -27.63 8.45
C ALA A 275 15.24 -28.82 8.89
N SER A 276 16.49 -28.57 9.31
CA SER A 276 17.39 -29.60 9.85
C SER A 276 17.06 -30.04 11.28
N LYS A 277 16.23 -29.29 12.00
CA LYS A 277 15.77 -29.61 13.36
C LYS A 277 14.47 -30.41 13.40
N THR A 278 13.85 -30.68 12.24
CA THR A 278 12.71 -31.60 12.19
C THR A 278 13.19 -32.96 12.71
N PRO A 279 12.68 -33.46 13.85
CA PRO A 279 13.22 -34.64 14.50
C PRO A 279 13.13 -35.81 13.52
N THR A 280 14.29 -36.35 13.18
CA THR A 280 14.43 -37.51 12.30
C THR A 280 13.93 -38.70 13.09
N GLY A 281 12.63 -38.95 13.03
CA GLY A 281 11.93 -40.13 13.54
C GLY A 281 12.60 -40.84 14.71
N GLU A 282 12.46 -40.30 15.92
CA GLU A 282 12.26 -41.23 17.04
C GLU A 282 10.88 -41.82 16.80
N SER A 283 10.88 -43.08 16.38
CA SER A 283 9.71 -43.94 16.30
C SER A 283 8.99 -43.90 17.65
N MET A 284 7.97 -43.06 17.73
CA MET A 284 6.99 -43.08 18.81
C MET A 284 6.23 -44.40 18.63
N GLU A 285 6.74 -45.47 19.28
CA GLU A 285 6.00 -46.72 19.47
C GLU A 285 4.67 -46.34 20.12
N PHE A 286 3.62 -46.36 19.31
CA PHE A 286 2.25 -46.33 19.80
C PHE A 286 2.03 -47.61 20.59
N ALA A 287 2.17 -47.51 21.91
CA ALA A 287 1.56 -48.46 22.82
C ALA A 287 0.04 -48.38 22.61
N PHE A 288 -0.49 -49.29 21.81
CA PHE A 288 -1.88 -49.66 21.79
C PHE A 288 -2.21 -50.18 23.20
N LEU A 289 -2.81 -49.32 24.04
CA LEU A 289 -3.50 -49.78 25.23
C LEU A 289 -4.92 -50.17 24.81
N ASP A 290 -5.10 -51.48 24.80
CA ASP A 290 -6.30 -52.25 24.64
C ASP A 290 -7.11 -52.14 25.95
N GLU A 291 -8.02 -51.18 26.05
CA GLU A 291 -9.03 -51.14 27.11
C GLU A 291 -10.35 -50.66 26.52
N LEU A 292 -11.27 -51.61 26.27
CA LEU A 292 -12.64 -51.62 26.82
C LEU A 292 -13.44 -52.78 26.22
N GLU A 293 -13.30 -53.95 26.83
CA GLU A 293 -14.38 -54.93 26.96
C GLU A 293 -14.79 -55.03 28.44
N THR A 294 -16.10 -55.23 28.64
CA THR A 294 -16.81 -55.64 29.87
C THR A 294 -17.23 -54.57 30.89
N GLY A 295 -18.55 -54.37 30.99
CA GLY A 295 -19.22 -53.68 32.11
C GLY A 295 -20.47 -52.92 31.72
#